data_AF-A0A7Y7IZR6-F1
#
_entry.id   AF-A0A7Y7IZR6-F1
#
_cell.length_a   1.000
_cell.length_b   1.000
_cell.length_c   1.000
_cell.angle_alpha   90.00
_cell.angle_beta   90.00
_cell.angle_gamma   90.00
#
_symmetry.space_group_name_H-M   'P 1'
#
loop_
_entity.id
_entity.type
_entity.pdbx_description
1 polymer ?
#
loop_
_entity_poly.entity_id
_entity_poly.type
_entity_poly.pdbx_seq_one_letter_code
_entity_poly.pdbx_strand_id
1 'polypeptide(L)'
;MFDGTLATPAERRRAWIDSLFVDHAIFRLPWTNFAAVVPGKVYRCNHPTPRRLAALTRRHSLRTLVNLRGHRRCGSDALSR
;
A
#
# COMPACT_ATOMS: atom_id res chain seq x y z
N MET A 1 -2.11 -15.65 -3.08
CA MET A 1 -3.37 -15.08 -3.60
C MET A 1 -4.32 -15.04 -2.42
N PHE A 2 -4.48 -13.85 -1.85
CA PHE A 2 -5.15 -13.67 -0.56
C PHE A 2 -6.65 -13.45 -0.82
N ASP A 3 -7.47 -14.45 -0.52
CA ASP A 3 -8.95 -14.41 -0.52
C ASP A 3 -9.49 -14.35 0.94
N GLY A 4 -8.69 -13.83 1.88
CA GLY A 4 -9.04 -13.77 3.30
C GLY A 4 -9.72 -12.47 3.72
N THR A 5 -10.59 -12.52 4.73
CA THR A 5 -11.14 -11.34 5.38
C THR A 5 -10.10 -10.69 6.31
N LEU A 6 -10.08 -9.36 6.46
CA LEU A 6 -9.25 -8.68 7.47
C LEU A 6 -9.89 -8.71 8.88
N ALA A 7 -10.82 -9.62 9.13
CA ALA A 7 -11.65 -9.61 10.34
C ALA A 7 -10.84 -9.95 11.59
N THR A 8 -9.97 -10.96 11.52
CA THR A 8 -9.18 -11.42 12.66
C THR A 8 -7.72 -10.94 12.64
N PRO A 9 -7.04 -10.85 13.81
CA PRO A 9 -5.61 -10.56 13.88
C PRO A 9 -4.73 -11.56 13.11
N ALA A 10 -5.13 -12.84 13.05
CA ALA A 10 -4.41 -13.88 12.34
C ALA A 10 -4.49 -13.70 10.81
N GLU A 11 -5.67 -13.34 10.28
CA GLU A 11 -5.81 -13.04 8.86
C GLU A 11 -5.09 -11.77 8.44
N ARG A 12 -5.09 -10.72 9.29
CA ARG A 12 -4.26 -9.53 9.08
C ARG A 12 -2.78 -9.89 8.97
N ARG A 13 -2.26 -10.78 9.84
CA ARG A 13 -0.87 -11.27 9.73
C ARG A 13 -0.63 -12.01 8.42
N ARG A 14 -1.56 -12.87 7.99
CA ARG A 14 -1.46 -13.55 6.68
C ARG A 14 -1.47 -12.58 5.51
N ALA A 15 -2.30 -11.54 5.54
CA ALA A 15 -2.30 -10.48 4.53
C ALA A 15 -0.96 -9.74 4.47
N TRP A 16 -0.33 -9.49 5.63
CA TRP A 16 1.00 -8.89 5.69
C TRP A 16 2.08 -9.80 5.11
N ILE A 17 2.06 -11.11 5.41
CA ILE A 17 3.02 -12.06 4.85
C ILE A 17 2.87 -12.16 3.33
N ASP A 18 1.63 -12.30 2.81
CA ASP A 18 1.36 -12.31 1.36
C ASP A 18 1.81 -10.99 0.71
N SER A 19 1.52 -9.83 1.32
CA SER A 19 2.00 -8.52 0.84
C SER A 19 3.53 -8.45 0.76
N LEU A 20 4.24 -8.91 1.80
CA LEU A 20 5.69 -8.81 1.88
C LEU A 20 6.41 -9.75 0.92
N PHE A 21 5.97 -11.01 0.82
CA PHE A 21 6.67 -12.06 0.09
C PHE A 21 6.04 -12.40 -1.27
N VAL A 22 4.71 -12.36 -1.41
CA VAL A 22 4.01 -12.66 -2.69
C VAL A 22 3.91 -11.41 -3.56
N ASP A 23 3.52 -10.25 -2.99
CA ASP A 23 3.57 -8.97 -3.72
C ASP A 23 4.98 -8.33 -3.67
N HIS A 24 5.96 -9.00 -3.04
CA HIS A 24 7.34 -8.52 -2.90
C HIS A 24 7.43 -7.10 -2.31
N ALA A 25 6.50 -6.73 -1.41
CA ALA A 25 6.55 -5.43 -0.73
C ALA A 25 7.79 -5.24 0.14
N ILE A 26 8.51 -6.31 0.47
CA ILE A 26 9.75 -6.26 1.23
C ILE A 26 10.82 -5.34 0.60
N PHE A 27 10.95 -5.33 -0.73
CA PHE A 27 11.89 -4.44 -1.43
C PHE A 27 11.49 -2.96 -1.36
N ARG A 28 10.22 -2.69 -1.06
CA ARG A 28 9.65 -1.33 -0.99
C ARG A 28 9.74 -0.72 0.41
N LEU A 29 10.25 -1.48 1.37
CA LEU A 29 10.57 -1.00 2.71
C LEU A 29 11.77 -0.04 2.68
N PRO A 30 12.95 -0.41 2.13
CA PRO A 30 14.09 0.49 2.04
C PRO A 30 14.01 1.46 0.85
N TRP A 31 13.39 1.06 -0.27
CA TRP A 31 13.39 1.86 -1.50
C TRP A 31 11.98 2.20 -1.98
N THR A 32 11.76 3.48 -2.27
CA THR A 32 10.53 3.94 -2.90
C THR A 32 10.79 4.99 -3.93
N ASN A 33 10.03 4.93 -5.02
CA ASN A 33 9.97 5.94 -6.06
C ASN A 33 8.93 7.03 -5.73
N PHE A 34 8.86 7.47 -4.46
CA PHE A 34 7.98 8.58 -4.09
C PHE A 34 8.52 9.89 -4.67
N ALA A 35 7.77 10.51 -5.56
CA ALA A 35 8.15 11.75 -6.22
C ALA A 35 6.93 12.64 -6.46
N ALA A 36 7.13 13.95 -6.45
CA ALA A 36 6.11 14.90 -6.87
C ALA A 36 6.02 14.90 -8.41
N VAL A 37 4.79 14.84 -8.93
CA VAL A 37 4.49 15.10 -10.34
C VAL A 37 4.14 16.58 -10.51
N VAL A 38 3.28 17.07 -9.62
CA VAL A 38 2.98 18.49 -9.46
C VAL A 38 3.23 18.85 -7.99
N PRO A 39 4.28 19.63 -7.68
CA PRO A 39 4.63 19.98 -6.31
C PRO A 39 3.42 20.52 -5.53
N GLY A 40 3.16 19.92 -4.36
CA GLY A 40 2.05 20.31 -3.48
C GLY A 40 0.66 19.85 -3.94
N LYS A 41 0.51 19.16 -5.08
CA LYS A 41 -0.79 18.72 -5.60
C LYS A 41 -0.86 17.24 -5.93
N VAL A 42 0.13 16.72 -6.65
CA VAL A 42 0.11 15.35 -7.21
C VAL A 42 1.44 14.66 -6.95
N TYR A 43 1.36 13.47 -6.37
CA TYR A 43 2.50 12.63 -6.04
C TYR A 43 2.33 11.26 -6.67
N ARG A 44 3.44 10.64 -7.05
CA ARG A 44 3.49 9.26 -7.54
C ARG A 44 4.35 8.41 -6.61
N CYS A 45 3.96 7.16 -6.41
CA CYS A 45 4.79 6.16 -5.76
C CYS A 45 4.35 4.75 -6.13
N ASN A 46 5.23 3.79 -5.86
CA ASN A 46 4.95 2.37 -5.81
C ASN A 46 3.99 2.07 -4.65
N HIS A 47 3.28 0.94 -4.73
CA HIS A 47 2.24 0.58 -3.75
C HIS A 47 2.80 0.71 -2.31
N PRO A 48 2.31 1.69 -1.53
CA PRO A 48 2.82 1.93 -0.20
C PRO A 48 2.24 0.90 0.77
N THR A 49 2.95 0.64 1.86
CA THR A 49 2.34 -0.05 3.00
C THR A 49 1.30 0.86 3.67
N PRO A 50 0.31 0.32 4.41
CA PRO A 50 -0.75 1.13 5.04
C PRO A 50 -0.20 2.20 5.98
N ARG A 51 0.81 1.85 6.78
CA ARG A 51 1.51 2.79 7.68
C ARG A 51 2.15 3.94 6.91
N ARG A 52 2.73 3.63 5.75
CA ARG A 52 3.38 4.63 4.89
C ARG A 52 2.35 5.53 4.22
N LEU A 53 1.25 4.96 3.72
CA LEU A 53 0.14 5.72 3.15
C LEU A 53 -0.42 6.71 4.18
N ALA A 54 -0.65 6.27 5.42
CA ALA A 54 -1.11 7.15 6.50
C ALA A 54 -0.10 8.27 6.82
N ALA A 55 1.20 7.99 6.81
CA ALA A 55 2.23 9.00 7.01
C ALA A 55 2.27 10.04 5.87
N LEU A 56 2.21 9.59 4.61
CA LEU A 56 2.20 10.48 3.44
C LEU A 56 0.91 11.32 3.37
N THR A 57 -0.22 10.71 3.70
CA THR A 57 -1.52 11.39 3.77
C THR A 57 -1.50 12.52 4.78
N ARG A 58 -0.97 12.30 5.99
CA ARG A 58 -0.84 13.35 7.00
C ARG A 58 0.17 14.44 6.60
N ARG A 59 1.31 14.05 6.01
CA ARG A 59 2.38 15.00 5.65
C ARG A 59 2.01 15.90 4.47
N HIS A 60 1.31 15.36 3.47
CA HIS A 60 1.00 16.06 2.23
C HIS A 60 -0.50 16.42 2.11
N SER A 61 -1.29 16.17 3.15
CA SER A 61 -2.74 16.40 3.18
C SER A 61 -3.48 15.76 1.99
N LEU A 62 -3.09 14.54 1.63
CA LEU A 62 -3.63 13.84 0.47
C LEU A 62 -5.09 13.44 0.76
N ARG A 63 -6.00 13.76 -0.16
CA ARG A 63 -7.43 13.40 -0.01
C ARG A 63 -7.85 12.24 -0.89
N THR A 64 -7.12 12.02 -1.97
CA THR A 64 -7.48 11.05 -3.01
C THR A 64 -6.31 10.13 -3.28
N LEU A 65 -6.57 8.82 -3.29
CA LEU A 65 -5.63 7.79 -3.72
C LEU A 65 -6.12 7.20 -5.03
N VAL A 66 -5.28 7.25 -6.07
CA VAL A 66 -5.56 6.61 -7.36
C VAL A 66 -4.70 5.36 -7.48
N ASN A 67 -5.32 4.18 -7.47
CA ASN A 67 -4.62 2.91 -7.63
C ASN A 67 -4.73 2.41 -9.08
N LEU A 68 -3.60 2.41 -9.80
CA LEU A 68 -3.52 1.94 -11.19
C LEU A 68 -3.31 0.42 -11.33
N ARG A 69 -3.11 -0.31 -10.22
CA ARG A 69 -2.89 -1.77 -10.25
C ARG A 69 -4.18 -2.57 -10.44
N GLY A 70 -5.34 -1.90 -10.41
CA GLY A 70 -6.65 -2.53 -10.39
C GLY A 70 -6.91 -3.34 -9.11
N HIS A 71 -8.07 -3.99 -9.04
CA HIS A 71 -8.33 -4.94 -7.96
C HIS A 71 -7.45 -6.17 -8.14
N ARG A 72 -6.68 -6.52 -7.11
CA ARG A 72 -5.75 -7.65 -7.14
C ARG A 72 -5.98 -8.49 -5.89
N ARG A 73 -6.08 -9.81 -6.03
CA ARG A 73 -6.22 -10.73 -4.88
C ARG A 73 -4.87 -10.96 -4.17
N CYS A 74 -4.26 -9.89 -3.68
CA CYS A 74 -3.02 -9.93 -2.92
C CYS A 74 -3.13 -9.10 -1.64
N GLY A 75 -2.31 -9.45 -0.65
CA GLY A 75 -2.33 -8.82 0.66
C GLY A 75 -2.12 -7.31 0.61
N SER A 76 -1.38 -6.79 -0.38
CA SER A 76 -1.18 -5.35 -0.55
C SER A 76 -2.45 -4.61 -0.97
N ASP A 77 -3.31 -5.21 -1.81
CA ASP A 77 -4.62 -4.62 -2.17
C ASP A 77 -5.57 -4.65 -0.97
N ALA A 78 -5.64 -5.80 -0.28
CA ALA A 78 -6.50 -5.96 0.89
C ALA A 78 -6.15 -4.96 1.99
N LEU A 79 -4.86 -4.74 2.26
CA LEU A 79 -4.38 -3.83 3.31
C LEU A 79 -4.52 -2.34 2.96
N SER A 80 -4.73 -1.99 1.68
CA SER A 80 -4.85 -0.61 1.23
C SER A 80 -6.29 -0.11 1.08
N ARG A 81 -7.28 -0.99 1.25
CA ARG A 81 -8.70 -0.64 1.41
C ARG A 81 -8.98 -0.25 2.86
#